data_AF-A0A961DEM2-F1
#
_entry.id   AF-A0A961DEM2-F1
#
_cell.length_a   1.000
_cell.length_b   1.000
_cell.length_c   1.000
_cell.angle_alpha   90.00
_cell.angle_beta   90.00
_cell.angle_gamma   90.00
#
_symmetry.space_group_name_H-M   'P 1'
#
loop_
_entity.id
_entity.type
_entity.pdbx_description
1 polymer ?
#
loop_
_entity_poly.entity_id
_entity_poly.type
_entity_poly.pdbx_seq_one_letter_code
_entity_poly.pdbx_strand_id
1 'polypeptide(L)'
;MRHLVFLLPALAVSVFAQNAPYDVFPPADPPWYRVRYEAPKPKVAPGELIFPVNYTVWIPPGVKSLRGVIVHQHGCGEGSCKSGLTGAFDLHWQALAKKHDCALLSPSYEQPQEADCQMWCDPRNGSSASFQKCRVDLGGRSVLQEKAKVPWALWGHSGGGHWAGGMVLMHPDRVACAWLRSGVPLLTSDPKRTTIKAHTVPEAALQVPVMCNPGTKEGVTVKEGRFAGVWPSNEAFFTEVRGKGGLIGVAVDPLTAHECGNSRYMAIPWLDACLTARLPKKSGDPMNAMPTEGAWLAPLLGTKAVAAAKYEGDAKKAVWLPNESTAKKWMQFVKDTQIPDTTPPPAPTNVTVNGSELTWNAEADLESGIGHFIIERDGKEIGTVPQESKNPFGRPIFQGQQYSDTPSNPLVKMTFTDTTAEAGKKHAYRVISVNTVGLKSK
;
A
#
# COMPACT_ATOMS: atom_id res chain seq x y z
N MET A 1 48.60 41.94 26.55
CA MET A 1 47.22 41.39 26.53
C MET A 1 47.21 40.18 25.62
N ARG A 2 46.95 38.99 26.15
CA ARG A 2 46.85 37.72 25.41
C ARG A 2 45.42 37.59 24.91
N HIS A 3 45.21 37.46 23.60
CA HIS A 3 43.91 37.11 23.04
C HIS A 3 43.74 35.58 23.08
N LEU A 4 42.86 35.12 23.95
CA LEU A 4 42.41 33.74 24.03
C LEU A 4 41.36 33.52 22.91
N VAL A 5 41.71 32.74 21.89
CA VAL A 5 40.76 32.25 20.90
C VAL A 5 40.05 31.05 21.51
N PHE A 6 38.77 31.21 21.86
CA PHE A 6 37.90 30.10 22.25
C PHE A 6 37.45 29.35 20.99
N LEU A 7 38.01 28.16 20.76
CA LEU A 7 37.45 27.16 19.86
C LEU A 7 36.17 26.60 20.51
N LEU A 8 35.00 26.87 19.91
CA LEU A 8 33.77 26.14 20.21
C LEU A 8 33.91 24.70 19.69
N PRO A 9 33.65 23.66 20.52
CA PRO A 9 33.58 22.30 20.03
C PRO A 9 32.31 22.15 19.19
N ALA A 10 32.47 21.66 17.96
CA ALA A 10 31.35 21.21 17.15
C ALA A 10 30.60 20.10 17.90
N LEU A 11 29.37 20.38 18.34
CA LEU A 11 28.47 19.36 18.86
C LEU A 11 28.23 18.32 17.76
N ALA A 12 28.76 17.12 17.96
CA ALA A 12 28.38 15.96 17.18
C ALA A 12 26.86 15.76 17.30
N VAL A 13 26.14 15.95 16.20
CA VAL A 13 24.74 15.56 16.10
C VAL A 13 24.72 14.04 16.24
N SER A 14 24.30 13.54 17.39
CA SER A 14 24.10 12.11 17.61
C SER A 14 23.00 11.64 16.64
N VAL A 15 23.41 10.97 15.56
CA VAL A 15 22.50 10.21 14.71
C VAL A 15 22.05 9.02 15.55
N PHE A 16 20.92 9.13 16.24
CA PHE A 16 20.35 8.01 16.97
C PHE A 16 19.93 6.96 15.95
N ALA A 17 20.66 5.84 15.92
CA ALA A 17 20.31 4.70 15.10
C ALA A 17 18.97 4.12 15.55
N GLN A 18 18.21 3.60 14.60
CA GLN A 18 16.99 2.85 14.89
C GLN A 18 17.38 1.58 15.68
N ASN A 19 16.61 1.26 16.72
CA ASN A 19 16.89 0.10 17.54
C ASN A 19 16.23 -1.15 16.96
N ALA A 20 16.78 -2.31 17.31
CA ALA A 20 16.12 -3.59 17.07
C ALA A 20 14.67 -3.57 17.59
N PRO A 21 13.71 -4.17 16.86
CA PRO A 21 13.88 -5.02 15.67
C PRO A 21 13.76 -4.26 14.34
N TYR A 22 13.81 -2.93 14.39
CA TYR A 22 13.58 -2.09 13.22
C TYR A 22 14.88 -1.54 12.62
N ASP A 23 16.03 -2.03 13.08
CA ASP A 23 17.37 -1.64 12.65
C ASP A 23 17.79 -2.26 11.30
N VAL A 24 17.08 -3.30 10.83
CA VAL A 24 17.34 -3.98 9.56
C VAL A 24 16.30 -3.58 8.51
N PHE A 25 16.68 -2.70 7.60
CA PHE A 25 15.82 -2.22 6.51
C PHE A 25 16.62 -1.90 5.24
N PRO A 26 15.97 -1.86 4.06
CA PRO A 26 16.66 -1.48 2.83
C PRO A 26 17.15 -0.02 2.86
N PRO A 27 18.33 0.27 2.29
CA PRO A 27 18.79 1.65 2.13
C PRO A 27 17.77 2.45 1.30
N ALA A 28 17.61 3.72 1.62
CA ALA A 28 16.71 4.64 0.92
C ALA A 28 17.52 5.67 0.14
N ASP A 29 18.39 5.18 -0.72
CA ASP A 29 19.10 6.00 -1.72
C ASP A 29 18.15 6.34 -2.87
N PRO A 30 18.34 7.47 -3.58
CA PRO A 30 17.49 7.83 -4.71
C PRO A 30 17.33 6.66 -5.70
N PRO A 31 16.11 6.38 -6.20
CA PRO A 31 14.90 7.19 -6.12
C PRO A 31 14.06 7.06 -4.83
N TRP A 32 14.57 6.37 -3.81
CA TRP A 32 13.96 6.34 -2.48
C TRP A 32 14.51 7.44 -1.58
N TYR A 33 13.68 7.89 -0.64
CA TYR A 33 14.04 8.86 0.37
C TYR A 33 13.42 8.46 1.69
N ARG A 34 14.10 8.76 2.80
CA ARG A 34 13.61 8.47 4.14
C ARG A 34 13.77 9.64 5.08
N VAL A 35 12.75 9.83 5.91
CA VAL A 35 12.81 10.70 7.09
C VAL A 35 12.35 9.89 8.30
N ARG A 36 13.03 10.08 9.42
CA ARG A 36 12.71 9.48 10.70
C ARG A 36 12.31 10.58 11.67
N TYR A 37 11.28 10.32 12.47
CA TYR A 37 10.96 11.13 13.64
C TYR A 37 11.05 10.30 14.90
N GLU A 38 11.68 10.87 15.92
CA GLU A 38 11.75 10.30 17.26
C GLU A 38 10.43 10.53 18.01
N ALA A 39 10.18 9.67 19.00
CA ALA A 39 9.13 9.95 19.98
C ALA A 39 9.49 11.21 20.80
N PRO A 40 8.51 12.10 21.11
CA PRO A 40 8.74 13.27 21.94
C PRO A 40 9.17 12.87 23.36
N LYS A 41 10.21 13.53 23.88
CA LYS A 41 10.74 13.35 25.25
C LYS A 41 10.94 14.72 25.91
N PRO A 42 10.81 14.84 27.25
CA PRO A 42 10.37 13.84 28.23
C PRO A 42 8.86 13.87 28.55
N LYS A 43 8.12 14.89 28.07
CA LYS A 43 6.66 15.03 28.28
C LYS A 43 5.96 15.10 26.92
N VAL A 44 5.10 14.13 26.66
CA VAL A 44 4.26 14.07 25.45
C VAL A 44 3.03 14.95 25.65
N ALA A 45 2.80 15.90 24.76
CA ALA A 45 1.56 16.66 24.76
C ALA A 45 0.40 15.80 24.21
N PRO A 46 -0.85 15.99 24.68
CA PRO A 46 -2.01 15.29 24.12
C PRO A 46 -2.09 15.48 22.60
N GLY A 47 -2.23 14.37 21.86
CA GLY A 47 -2.30 14.39 20.40
C GLY A 47 -0.95 14.36 19.69
N GLU A 48 0.18 14.28 20.40
CA GLU A 48 1.48 13.97 19.79
C GLU A 48 1.67 12.46 19.59
N LEU A 49 2.34 12.10 18.49
CA LEU A 49 2.66 10.71 18.20
C LEU A 49 3.73 10.21 19.18
N ILE A 50 3.41 9.17 19.94
CA ILE A 50 4.29 8.65 20.99
C ILE A 50 5.28 7.59 20.52
N PHE A 51 5.13 7.08 19.30
CA PHE A 51 6.04 6.11 18.73
C PHE A 51 6.97 6.79 17.73
N PRO A 52 8.27 6.43 17.70
CA PRO A 52 9.11 6.79 16.59
C PRO A 52 8.51 6.26 15.28
N VAL A 53 8.81 6.92 14.18
CA VAL A 53 8.29 6.53 12.87
C VAL A 53 9.30 6.81 11.78
N ASN A 54 9.45 5.82 10.90
CA ASN A 54 10.18 5.96 9.65
C ASN A 54 9.20 6.11 8.49
N TYR A 55 9.34 7.17 7.71
CA TYR A 55 8.61 7.35 6.46
C TYR A 55 9.57 7.13 5.30
N THR A 56 9.34 6.06 4.52
CA THR A 56 10.06 5.83 3.27
C THR A 56 9.16 6.19 2.11
N VAL A 57 9.68 6.95 1.15
CA VAL A 57 8.97 7.30 -0.08
C VAL A 57 9.80 6.89 -1.29
N TRP A 58 9.14 6.31 -2.28
CA TRP A 58 9.66 6.13 -3.63
C TRP A 58 9.03 7.17 -4.56
N ILE A 59 9.86 7.84 -5.34
CA ILE A 59 9.43 8.80 -6.34
C ILE A 59 9.75 8.21 -7.72
N PRO A 60 8.77 8.11 -8.65
CA PRO A 60 9.03 7.55 -9.96
C PRO A 60 10.18 8.27 -10.68
N PRO A 61 11.23 7.56 -11.13
CA PRO A 61 12.33 8.19 -11.85
C PRO A 61 11.84 8.99 -13.07
N GLY A 62 12.32 10.22 -13.21
CA GLY A 62 11.99 11.09 -14.35
C GLY A 62 10.66 11.84 -14.27
N VAL A 63 9.81 11.58 -13.25
CA VAL A 63 8.56 12.31 -13.06
C VAL A 63 8.85 13.81 -12.87
N LYS A 64 8.05 14.67 -13.52
CA LYS A 64 8.24 16.13 -13.50
C LYS A 64 7.46 16.81 -12.37
N SER A 65 6.29 16.27 -12.08
CA SER A 65 5.37 16.77 -11.06
C SER A 65 4.56 15.61 -10.49
N LEU A 66 4.35 15.58 -9.18
CA LEU A 66 3.53 14.56 -8.54
C LEU A 66 2.06 14.97 -8.58
N ARG A 67 1.18 14.08 -9.02
CA ARG A 67 -0.28 14.30 -8.98
C ARG A 67 -0.92 13.79 -7.69
N GLY A 68 -0.21 12.98 -6.90
CA GLY A 68 -0.68 12.40 -5.66
C GLY A 68 0.39 11.62 -4.89
N VAL A 69 0.00 11.07 -3.75
CA VAL A 69 0.79 10.11 -2.97
C VAL A 69 -0.07 8.89 -2.69
N ILE A 70 0.41 7.70 -3.04
CA ILE A 70 -0.16 6.43 -2.59
C ILE A 70 0.51 6.07 -1.27
N VAL A 71 -0.29 5.87 -0.22
CA VAL A 71 0.19 5.50 1.10
C VAL A 71 -0.18 4.05 1.36
N HIS A 72 0.82 3.22 1.65
CA HIS A 72 0.64 1.81 2.01
C HIS A 72 0.95 1.64 3.49
N GLN A 73 -0.10 1.44 4.30
CA GLN A 73 -0.01 1.46 5.76
C GLN A 73 -0.13 0.05 6.36
N HIS A 74 0.90 -0.36 7.11
CA HIS A 74 0.94 -1.64 7.81
C HIS A 74 -0.11 -1.76 8.94
N GLY A 75 -0.26 -2.98 9.48
CA GLY A 75 -1.11 -3.27 10.65
C GLY A 75 -0.46 -3.08 12.02
N CYS A 76 -1.18 -3.45 13.08
CA CYS A 76 -0.73 -3.32 14.46
C CYS A 76 0.34 -4.35 14.85
N GLY A 77 1.16 -3.99 15.83
CA GLY A 77 2.14 -4.90 16.45
C GLY A 77 3.45 -4.99 15.68
N GLU A 78 4.50 -5.40 16.37
CA GLU A 78 5.88 -5.31 15.91
C GLU A 78 6.13 -6.01 14.57
N GLY A 79 5.57 -7.22 14.41
CA GLY A 79 5.64 -7.99 13.16
C GLY A 79 5.06 -7.24 11.97
N SER A 80 3.89 -6.61 12.16
CA SER A 80 3.26 -5.80 11.11
C SER A 80 4.03 -4.50 10.89
N CYS A 81 4.51 -3.84 11.93
CA CYS A 81 5.26 -2.60 11.81
C CYS A 81 6.50 -2.76 10.92
N LYS A 82 7.24 -3.87 11.06
CA LYS A 82 8.38 -4.21 10.19
C LYS A 82 8.01 -4.32 8.70
N SER A 83 6.79 -4.75 8.39
CA SER A 83 6.34 -4.82 6.99
C SER A 83 6.28 -3.44 6.33
N GLY A 84 6.10 -2.36 7.10
CA GLY A 84 6.14 -0.98 6.60
C GLY A 84 7.52 -0.52 6.12
N LEU A 85 8.61 -1.18 6.54
CA LEU A 85 9.98 -0.84 6.14
C LEU A 85 10.23 -1.13 4.65
N THR A 86 9.48 -2.07 4.05
CA THR A 86 9.66 -2.50 2.66
C THR A 86 8.55 -2.07 1.72
N GLY A 87 7.43 -1.50 2.22
CA GLY A 87 6.27 -1.16 1.38
C GLY A 87 6.57 -0.20 0.22
N ALA A 88 7.46 0.78 0.42
CA ALA A 88 7.86 1.72 -0.64
C ALA A 88 8.73 1.08 -1.74
N PHE A 89 9.20 -0.16 -1.54
CA PHE A 89 10.02 -0.92 -2.50
C PHE A 89 9.20 -1.95 -3.29
N ASP A 90 7.88 -2.03 -3.08
CA ASP A 90 7.03 -2.98 -3.79
C ASP A 90 6.82 -2.57 -5.25
N LEU A 91 7.35 -3.37 -6.18
CA LEU A 91 7.36 -3.07 -7.61
C LEU A 91 5.94 -2.99 -8.19
N HIS A 92 4.98 -3.76 -7.67
CA HIS A 92 3.60 -3.75 -8.16
C HIS A 92 2.86 -2.47 -7.74
N TRP A 93 3.03 -2.07 -6.48
CA TRP A 93 2.53 -0.79 -5.99
C TRP A 93 3.24 0.41 -6.65
N GLN A 94 4.53 0.29 -6.95
CA GLN A 94 5.29 1.28 -7.71
C GLN A 94 4.76 1.43 -9.14
N ALA A 95 4.33 0.35 -9.80
CA ALA A 95 3.72 0.42 -11.13
C ALA A 95 2.43 1.25 -11.11
N LEU A 96 1.57 1.05 -10.09
CA LEU A 96 0.38 1.89 -9.89
C LEU A 96 0.76 3.36 -9.66
N ALA A 97 1.72 3.61 -8.76
CA ALA A 97 2.17 4.96 -8.46
C ALA A 97 2.73 5.66 -9.70
N LYS A 98 3.58 4.97 -10.48
CA LYS A 98 4.16 5.47 -11.72
C LYS A 98 3.10 5.83 -12.77
N LYS A 99 2.09 4.97 -12.98
CA LYS A 99 1.01 5.24 -13.95
C LYS A 99 0.29 6.57 -13.69
N HIS A 100 0.19 6.96 -12.43
CA HIS A 100 -0.55 8.14 -12.00
C HIS A 100 0.32 9.36 -11.67
N ASP A 101 1.63 9.30 -11.96
CA ASP A 101 2.60 10.30 -11.50
C ASP A 101 2.49 10.53 -9.97
N CYS A 102 2.29 9.45 -9.21
CA CYS A 102 2.22 9.48 -7.76
C CYS A 102 3.53 8.99 -7.14
N ALA A 103 3.86 9.50 -5.95
CA ALA A 103 4.84 8.86 -5.10
C ALA A 103 4.21 7.66 -4.36
N LEU A 104 5.01 6.67 -4.00
CA LEU A 104 4.61 5.57 -3.11
C LEU A 104 5.27 5.77 -1.74
N LEU A 105 4.47 5.92 -0.70
CA LEU A 105 4.95 6.19 0.66
C LEU A 105 4.50 5.08 1.61
N SER A 106 5.43 4.59 2.43
CA SER A 106 5.19 3.56 3.43
C SER A 106 5.73 4.03 4.78
N PRO A 107 4.87 4.33 5.76
CA PRO A 107 5.27 4.55 7.14
C PRO A 107 5.65 3.23 7.81
N SER A 108 6.49 3.29 8.83
CA SER A 108 6.79 2.20 9.76
C SER A 108 6.80 2.77 11.17
N TYR A 109 5.66 2.68 11.86
CA TYR A 109 5.53 3.10 13.26
C TYR A 109 6.21 2.08 14.16
N GLU A 110 7.10 2.51 15.04
CA GLU A 110 7.88 1.62 15.91
C GLU A 110 7.09 1.31 17.20
N GLN A 111 5.89 0.78 17.04
CA GLN A 111 5.02 0.35 18.13
C GLN A 111 5.63 -0.90 18.79
N PRO A 112 5.89 -0.90 20.11
CA PRO A 112 6.27 -2.12 20.84
C PRO A 112 5.14 -3.17 20.79
N GLN A 113 5.49 -4.46 20.83
CA GLN A 113 4.55 -5.57 20.63
C GLN A 113 3.25 -5.49 21.46
N GLU A 114 3.35 -5.15 22.74
CA GLU A 114 2.21 -5.07 23.67
C GLU A 114 1.65 -3.65 23.85
N ALA A 115 2.18 -2.66 23.14
CA ALA A 115 1.69 -1.29 23.24
C ALA A 115 0.31 -1.14 22.57
N ASP A 116 -0.48 -0.17 23.01
CA ASP A 116 -1.79 0.09 22.42
C ASP A 116 -1.66 0.64 20.99
N CYS A 117 -2.20 -0.10 20.02
CA CYS A 117 -2.18 0.29 18.61
C CYS A 117 -2.94 1.60 18.34
N GLN A 118 -3.95 1.92 19.16
CA GLN A 118 -4.73 3.16 19.02
C GLN A 118 -3.85 4.40 19.11
N MET A 119 -2.70 4.32 19.77
CA MET A 119 -1.77 5.44 19.93
C MET A 119 -1.10 5.89 18.63
N TRP A 120 -1.26 5.15 17.53
CA TRP A 120 -0.95 5.64 16.18
C TRP A 120 -2.05 5.37 15.17
N CYS A 121 -2.82 4.28 15.30
CA CYS A 121 -3.81 3.92 14.29
C CYS A 121 -5.07 4.78 14.34
N ASP A 122 -5.33 5.45 15.47
CA ASP A 122 -6.20 6.62 15.49
C ASP A 122 -5.40 7.86 15.03
N PRO A 123 -5.72 8.43 13.86
CA PRO A 123 -4.99 9.58 13.31
C PRO A 123 -4.95 10.82 14.21
N ARG A 124 -5.88 10.92 15.18
CA ARG A 124 -5.93 12.02 16.17
C ARG A 124 -4.79 11.95 17.19
N ASN A 125 -4.17 10.78 17.37
CA ASN A 125 -3.03 10.58 18.27
C ASN A 125 -1.69 10.91 17.59
N GLY A 126 -1.69 11.96 16.76
CA GLY A 126 -0.48 12.55 16.19
C GLY A 126 0.07 11.90 14.93
N SER A 127 -0.37 10.68 14.56
CA SER A 127 0.09 10.04 13.32
C SER A 127 -0.34 10.81 12.06
N SER A 128 -1.53 11.46 12.07
CA SER A 128 -1.95 12.34 10.98
C SER A 128 -1.04 13.57 10.84
N ALA A 129 -0.71 14.22 11.96
CA ALA A 129 0.16 15.39 11.98
C ALA A 129 1.59 15.03 11.54
N SER A 130 2.11 13.91 12.04
CA SER A 130 3.43 13.37 11.68
C SER A 130 3.52 13.02 10.18
N PHE A 131 2.49 12.39 9.63
CA PHE A 131 2.41 12.09 8.19
C PHE A 131 2.38 13.37 7.34
N GLN A 132 1.61 14.39 7.75
CA GLN A 132 1.60 15.66 7.03
C GLN A 132 2.95 16.37 7.09
N LYS A 133 3.64 16.32 8.24
CA LYS A 133 5.00 16.83 8.40
C LYS A 133 6.00 16.09 7.49
N CYS A 134 5.93 14.76 7.40
CA CYS A 134 6.88 13.97 6.60
C CYS A 134 6.84 14.35 5.12
N ARG A 135 5.66 14.67 4.60
CA ARG A 135 5.49 15.10 3.21
C ARG A 135 6.18 16.44 2.91
N VAL A 136 6.16 17.36 3.87
CA VAL A 136 6.89 18.65 3.75
C VAL A 136 8.40 18.39 3.75
N ASP A 137 8.88 17.63 4.72
CA ASP A 137 10.32 17.38 4.89
C ASP A 137 10.92 16.56 3.72
N LEU A 138 10.20 15.53 3.25
CA LEU A 138 10.61 14.72 2.10
C LEU A 138 10.53 15.52 0.79
N GLY A 139 9.53 16.40 0.63
CA GLY A 139 9.45 17.33 -0.49
C GLY A 139 10.65 18.28 -0.57
N GLY A 140 11.17 18.72 0.58
CA GLY A 140 12.39 19.55 0.65
C GLY A 140 13.70 18.79 0.33
N ARG A 141 13.70 17.45 0.42
CA ARG A 141 14.88 16.60 0.18
C ARG A 141 14.91 15.97 -1.21
N SER A 142 13.80 16.02 -1.94
CA SER A 142 13.71 15.49 -3.30
C SER A 142 13.83 16.63 -4.33
N VAL A 143 14.22 16.29 -5.55
CA VAL A 143 14.23 17.24 -6.69
C VAL A 143 12.83 17.76 -7.06
N LEU A 144 11.78 17.23 -6.44
CA LEU A 144 10.40 17.67 -6.59
C LEU A 144 10.00 18.47 -5.35
N GLN A 145 10.21 19.79 -5.40
CA GLN A 145 9.66 20.75 -4.42
C GLN A 145 8.14 20.92 -4.56
N GLU A 146 7.41 19.83 -4.75
CA GLU A 146 5.97 19.87 -4.90
C GLU A 146 5.31 19.84 -3.53
N LYS A 147 4.83 21.04 -3.18
CA LYS A 147 4.16 21.46 -1.96
C LYS A 147 3.24 20.35 -1.43
N ALA A 148 3.11 20.27 -0.10
CA ALA A 148 2.28 19.34 0.69
C ALA A 148 0.77 19.26 0.33
N LYS A 149 0.35 19.75 -0.84
CA LYS A 149 -1.01 19.93 -1.32
C LYS A 149 -1.52 18.80 -2.22
N VAL A 150 -0.69 17.88 -2.70
CA VAL A 150 -1.18 16.77 -3.54
C VAL A 150 -2.11 15.82 -2.77
N PRO A 151 -3.13 15.22 -3.42
CA PRO A 151 -4.05 14.23 -2.84
C PRO A 151 -3.39 12.91 -2.40
N TRP A 152 -4.14 12.12 -1.62
CA TRP A 152 -3.69 10.83 -1.07
C TRP A 152 -4.58 9.68 -1.54
N ALA A 153 -3.99 8.62 -2.05
CA ALA A 153 -4.62 7.32 -2.17
C ALA A 153 -4.18 6.49 -0.95
N LEU A 154 -5.11 5.94 -0.18
CA LEU A 154 -4.77 5.25 1.05
C LEU A 154 -5.06 3.76 0.92
N TRP A 155 -4.09 2.93 1.26
CA TRP A 155 -4.30 1.52 1.53
C TRP A 155 -3.83 1.25 2.96
N GLY A 156 -4.60 0.48 3.72
CA GLY A 156 -4.21 0.14 5.09
C GLY A 156 -4.73 -1.21 5.53
N HIS A 157 -3.88 -1.95 6.23
CA HIS A 157 -4.22 -3.25 6.80
C HIS A 157 -4.44 -3.16 8.31
N SER A 158 -5.52 -3.74 8.84
CA SER A 158 -5.81 -3.85 10.29
C SER A 158 -5.81 -2.47 10.97
N GLY A 159 -4.85 -2.18 11.86
CA GLY A 159 -4.62 -0.82 12.37
C GLY A 159 -4.43 0.22 11.26
N GLY A 160 -3.73 -0.13 10.18
CA GLY A 160 -3.62 0.73 9.00
C GLY A 160 -4.95 1.00 8.32
N GLY A 161 -5.90 0.06 8.34
CA GLY A 161 -7.27 0.29 7.85
C GLY A 161 -8.05 1.26 8.75
N HIS A 162 -7.88 1.16 10.07
CA HIS A 162 -8.42 2.15 11.00
C HIS A 162 -7.84 3.54 10.72
N TRP A 163 -6.52 3.63 10.50
CA TRP A 163 -5.84 4.87 10.18
C TRP A 163 -6.32 5.45 8.85
N ALA A 164 -6.34 4.66 7.78
CA ALA A 164 -6.76 5.09 6.46
C ALA A 164 -8.22 5.58 6.46
N GLY A 165 -9.13 4.84 7.11
CA GLY A 165 -10.51 5.27 7.26
C GLY A 165 -10.65 6.52 8.13
N GLY A 166 -9.91 6.62 9.23
CA GLY A 166 -9.88 7.83 10.06
C GLY A 166 -9.37 9.05 9.30
N MET A 167 -8.38 8.87 8.42
CA MET A 167 -7.85 9.92 7.54
C MET A 167 -8.89 10.38 6.50
N VAL A 168 -9.72 9.46 5.97
CA VAL A 168 -10.89 9.82 5.12
C VAL A 168 -11.86 10.72 5.89
N LEU A 169 -12.19 10.36 7.13
CA LEU A 169 -13.16 11.09 7.94
C LEU A 169 -12.63 12.45 8.42
N MET A 170 -11.32 12.58 8.61
CA MET A 170 -10.69 13.83 9.07
C MET A 170 -10.30 14.78 7.93
N HIS A 171 -9.91 14.24 6.78
CA HIS A 171 -9.34 15.00 5.66
C HIS A 171 -9.96 14.62 4.30
N PRO A 172 -11.29 14.60 4.15
CA PRO A 172 -11.96 14.09 2.95
C PRO A 172 -11.61 14.86 1.66
N ASP A 173 -11.27 16.14 1.78
CA ASP A 173 -10.80 17.01 0.69
C ASP A 173 -9.39 16.66 0.20
N ARG A 174 -8.67 15.82 0.95
CA ARG A 174 -7.29 15.40 0.68
C ARG A 174 -7.20 13.97 0.16
N VAL A 175 -8.21 13.14 0.39
CA VAL A 175 -8.19 11.70 0.07
C VAL A 175 -8.91 11.41 -1.24
N ALA A 176 -8.18 10.87 -2.22
CA ALA A 176 -8.67 10.42 -3.51
C ALA A 176 -9.44 9.09 -3.40
N CYS A 177 -9.02 8.18 -2.54
CA CYS A 177 -9.73 6.92 -2.26
C CYS A 177 -9.07 6.20 -1.10
N ALA A 178 -9.77 5.26 -0.47
CA ALA A 178 -9.22 4.42 0.59
C ALA A 178 -9.62 2.93 0.47
N TRP A 179 -8.64 2.05 0.59
CA TRP A 179 -8.83 0.60 0.72
C TRP A 179 -8.52 0.17 2.15
N LEU A 180 -9.55 -0.33 2.84
CA LEU A 180 -9.53 -0.65 4.26
C LEU A 180 -9.51 -2.18 4.43
N ARG A 181 -8.30 -2.75 4.45
CA ARG A 181 -8.10 -4.19 4.62
C ARG A 181 -8.22 -4.55 6.10
N SER A 182 -9.24 -5.31 6.47
CA SER A 182 -9.41 -5.90 7.82
C SER A 182 -9.41 -4.90 8.99
N GLY A 183 -9.81 -3.64 8.77
CA GLY A 183 -9.92 -2.65 9.84
C GLY A 183 -10.58 -1.35 9.38
N VAL A 184 -11.41 -0.76 10.25
CA VAL A 184 -12.19 0.46 9.98
C VAL A 184 -12.30 1.29 11.25
N PRO A 185 -12.38 2.64 11.17
CA PRO A 185 -12.61 3.46 12.36
C PRO A 185 -13.99 3.19 12.96
N LEU A 186 -14.10 3.39 14.27
CA LEU A 186 -15.36 3.28 14.98
C LEU A 186 -16.23 4.52 14.69
N LEU A 187 -17.52 4.35 14.37
CA LEU A 187 -18.44 5.47 14.11
C LEU A 187 -19.45 5.72 15.25
N THR A 188 -19.65 4.73 16.11
CA THR A 188 -20.55 4.82 17.27
C THR A 188 -19.81 4.37 18.50
N SER A 189 -19.90 5.12 19.59
CA SER A 189 -19.23 4.77 20.85
C SER A 189 -19.62 3.37 21.31
N ASP A 190 -18.63 2.57 21.68
CA ASP A 190 -18.82 1.23 22.23
C ASP A 190 -18.45 1.25 23.72
N PRO A 191 -19.41 1.07 24.64
CA PRO A 191 -19.15 1.02 26.07
C PRO A 191 -18.15 -0.07 26.49
N LYS A 192 -17.93 -1.09 25.65
CA LYS A 192 -16.94 -2.16 25.88
C LYS A 192 -15.54 -1.80 25.39
N ARG A 193 -15.39 -0.75 24.57
CA ARG A 193 -14.11 -0.29 23.97
C ARG A 193 -13.88 1.19 24.26
N THR A 194 -13.90 1.55 25.54
CA THR A 194 -13.86 2.95 26.02
C THR A 194 -12.61 3.74 25.59
N THR A 195 -11.52 3.06 25.25
CA THR A 195 -10.28 3.70 24.76
C THR A 195 -10.37 4.14 23.29
N ILE A 196 -11.33 3.62 22.53
CA ILE A 196 -11.49 3.88 21.10
C ILE A 196 -12.60 4.89 20.90
N LYS A 197 -12.21 6.08 20.42
CA LYS A 197 -13.15 7.18 20.24
C LYS A 197 -13.85 7.05 18.88
N ALA A 198 -15.17 7.22 18.88
CA ALA A 198 -15.92 7.29 17.65
C ALA A 198 -15.48 8.49 16.78
N HIS A 199 -15.58 8.32 15.47
CA HIS A 199 -15.50 9.39 14.49
C HIS A 199 -16.91 9.78 14.04
N THR A 200 -17.07 11.03 13.63
CA THR A 200 -18.24 11.47 12.87
C THR A 200 -18.02 11.20 11.38
N VAL A 201 -19.11 11.02 10.64
CA VAL A 201 -19.08 10.93 9.17
C VAL A 201 -19.48 12.29 8.58
N PRO A 202 -18.52 13.15 8.20
CA PRO A 202 -18.85 14.41 7.54
C PRO A 202 -19.37 14.14 6.12
N GLU A 203 -20.21 15.03 5.61
CA GLU A 203 -20.82 14.89 4.27
C GLU A 203 -19.76 14.79 3.16
N ALA A 204 -18.67 15.55 3.27
CA ALA A 204 -17.56 15.48 2.32
C ALA A 204 -16.90 14.08 2.27
N ALA A 205 -16.89 13.32 3.36
CA ALA A 205 -16.34 11.96 3.37
C ALA A 205 -17.21 10.96 2.58
N LEU A 206 -18.51 11.24 2.42
CA LEU A 206 -19.40 10.40 1.60
C LEU A 206 -19.03 10.44 0.11
N GLN A 207 -18.34 11.50 -0.32
CA GLN A 207 -17.87 11.68 -1.70
C GLN A 207 -16.52 11.00 -1.97
N VAL A 208 -15.88 10.43 -0.95
CA VAL A 208 -14.61 9.70 -1.08
C VAL A 208 -14.91 8.22 -1.32
N PRO A 209 -14.42 7.63 -2.43
CA PRO A 209 -14.51 6.18 -2.64
C PRO A 209 -13.78 5.41 -1.53
N VAL A 210 -14.47 4.44 -0.93
CA VAL A 210 -13.93 3.56 0.11
C VAL A 210 -14.24 2.09 -0.21
N MET A 211 -13.29 1.19 0.02
CA MET A 211 -13.54 -0.25 -0.02
C MET A 211 -13.20 -0.89 1.33
N CYS A 212 -14.17 -1.58 1.93
CA CYS A 212 -13.93 -2.50 3.04
C CYS A 212 -13.53 -3.86 2.49
N ASN A 213 -12.40 -4.41 2.91
CA ASN A 213 -11.90 -5.70 2.43
C ASN A 213 -11.50 -6.59 3.60
N PRO A 214 -12.44 -7.30 4.24
CA PRO A 214 -12.11 -8.34 5.21
C PRO A 214 -11.82 -9.68 4.50
N GLY A 215 -11.07 -10.56 5.16
CA GLY A 215 -11.04 -11.99 4.85
C GLY A 215 -12.30 -12.69 5.38
N THR A 216 -12.72 -13.75 4.70
CA THR A 216 -13.94 -14.47 5.05
C THR A 216 -13.92 -15.03 6.47
N LYS A 217 -12.74 -15.46 6.97
CA LYS A 217 -12.60 -16.04 8.31
C LYS A 217 -12.58 -14.99 9.43
N GLU A 218 -12.79 -13.71 9.11
CA GLU A 218 -12.77 -12.62 10.09
C GLU A 218 -14.18 -12.23 10.55
N GLY A 219 -15.04 -13.22 10.82
CA GLY A 219 -16.43 -12.98 11.23
C GLY A 219 -17.45 -13.09 10.09
N VAL A 220 -17.05 -13.31 8.83
CA VAL A 220 -18.01 -13.57 7.74
C VAL A 220 -18.47 -15.03 7.78
N THR A 221 -17.53 -15.97 7.76
CA THR A 221 -17.77 -17.43 7.83
C THR A 221 -17.35 -18.05 9.16
N VAL A 222 -16.25 -17.58 9.76
CA VAL A 222 -15.80 -18.01 11.09
C VAL A 222 -16.21 -16.95 12.11
N LYS A 223 -17.16 -17.28 12.99
CA LYS A 223 -17.83 -16.33 13.90
C LYS A 223 -17.18 -16.20 15.28
N GLU A 224 -16.08 -16.91 15.51
CA GLU A 224 -15.38 -17.01 16.80
C GLU A 224 -13.88 -16.75 16.65
N GLY A 225 -13.21 -16.54 17.77
CA GLY A 225 -11.76 -16.32 17.82
C GLY A 225 -11.34 -14.87 17.65
N ARG A 226 -10.02 -14.66 17.61
CA ARG A 226 -9.39 -13.33 17.73
C ARG A 226 -9.90 -12.29 16.73
N PHE A 227 -10.22 -12.70 15.50
CA PHE A 227 -10.59 -11.79 14.40
C PHE A 227 -12.09 -11.81 14.04
N ALA A 228 -12.94 -12.53 14.78
CA ALA A 228 -14.37 -12.61 14.48
C ALA A 228 -15.12 -11.27 14.57
N GLY A 229 -14.57 -10.29 15.31
CA GLY A 229 -15.14 -8.95 15.44
C GLY A 229 -14.87 -8.01 14.25
N VAL A 230 -14.04 -8.42 13.27
CA VAL A 230 -13.68 -7.57 12.13
C VAL A 230 -14.86 -7.37 11.20
N TRP A 231 -15.58 -8.43 10.80
CA TRP A 231 -16.74 -8.31 9.93
C TRP A 231 -17.86 -7.47 10.56
N PRO A 232 -18.35 -7.73 11.80
CA PRO A 232 -19.37 -6.87 12.41
C PRO A 232 -18.97 -5.39 12.45
N SER A 233 -17.69 -5.09 12.69
CA SER A 233 -17.19 -3.71 12.66
C SER A 233 -17.24 -3.10 11.26
N ASN A 234 -16.83 -3.86 10.23
CA ASN A 234 -16.88 -3.42 8.83
C ASN A 234 -18.33 -3.28 8.34
N GLU A 235 -19.23 -4.18 8.71
CA GLU A 235 -20.65 -4.13 8.37
C GLU A 235 -21.34 -2.89 8.95
N ALA A 236 -21.05 -2.57 10.22
CA ALA A 236 -21.55 -1.35 10.85
C ALA A 236 -21.02 -0.08 10.15
N PHE A 237 -19.70 -0.03 9.86
CA PHE A 237 -19.09 1.08 9.13
C PHE A 237 -19.69 1.24 7.72
N PHE A 238 -19.81 0.14 6.98
CA PHE A 238 -20.42 0.11 5.65
C PHE A 238 -21.86 0.61 5.68
N THR A 239 -22.68 0.08 6.59
CA THR A 239 -24.10 0.40 6.69
C THR A 239 -24.32 1.89 6.98
N GLU A 240 -23.53 2.45 7.90
CA GLU A 240 -23.62 3.87 8.26
C GLU A 240 -23.22 4.78 7.09
N VAL A 241 -22.09 4.50 6.43
CA VAL A 241 -21.60 5.31 5.30
C VAL A 241 -22.51 5.15 4.08
N ARG A 242 -22.87 3.92 3.71
CA ARG A 242 -23.71 3.64 2.53
C ARG A 242 -25.15 4.11 2.73
N GLY A 243 -25.69 3.97 3.93
CA GLY A 243 -27.04 4.45 4.30
C GLY A 243 -27.19 5.96 4.12
N LYS A 244 -26.10 6.71 4.28
CA LYS A 244 -26.01 8.15 4.01
C LYS A 244 -25.70 8.50 2.55
N GLY A 245 -25.60 7.51 1.66
CA GLY A 245 -25.31 7.70 0.23
C GLY A 245 -23.82 7.67 -0.13
N GLY A 246 -22.94 7.28 0.80
CA GLY A 246 -21.50 7.27 0.58
C GLY A 246 -21.04 6.28 -0.49
N LEU A 247 -19.93 6.59 -1.15
CA LEU A 247 -19.31 5.78 -2.19
C LEU A 247 -18.47 4.64 -1.57
N ILE A 248 -19.15 3.65 -0.99
CA ILE A 248 -18.50 2.56 -0.27
C ILE A 248 -18.88 1.18 -0.80
N GLY A 249 -17.90 0.29 -0.89
CA GLY A 249 -18.07 -1.11 -1.25
C GLY A 249 -17.54 -2.08 -0.19
N VAL A 250 -17.89 -3.36 -0.35
CA VAL A 250 -17.32 -4.48 0.40
C VAL A 250 -16.78 -5.51 -0.58
N ALA A 251 -15.54 -5.94 -0.40
CA ALA A 251 -14.91 -7.02 -1.15
C ALA A 251 -14.38 -8.05 -0.16
N VAL A 252 -15.13 -9.12 0.13
CA VAL A 252 -14.66 -10.18 1.02
C VAL A 252 -13.65 -11.05 0.28
N ASP A 253 -12.47 -11.27 0.86
CA ASP A 253 -11.51 -12.26 0.34
C ASP A 253 -11.97 -13.67 0.80
N PRO A 254 -12.38 -14.56 -0.12
CA PRO A 254 -12.92 -15.86 0.23
C PRO A 254 -11.86 -16.86 0.71
N LEU A 255 -10.57 -16.57 0.56
CA LEU A 255 -9.50 -17.53 0.83
C LEU A 255 -8.68 -17.21 2.08
N THR A 256 -8.86 -16.02 2.67
CA THR A 256 -8.02 -15.56 3.78
C THR A 256 -8.75 -15.45 5.11
N ALA A 257 -7.95 -15.45 6.18
CA ALA A 257 -8.27 -14.78 7.43
C ALA A 257 -7.72 -13.33 7.38
N HIS A 258 -6.93 -12.95 8.37
CA HIS A 258 -6.46 -11.59 8.57
C HIS A 258 -5.20 -11.27 7.71
N GLU A 259 -4.48 -12.26 7.19
CA GLU A 259 -3.40 -12.09 6.20
C GLU A 259 -3.89 -11.58 4.85
N CYS A 260 -3.08 -10.83 4.11
CA CYS A 260 -3.55 -10.11 2.92
C CYS A 260 -3.83 -10.94 1.64
N GLY A 261 -3.26 -12.15 1.52
CA GLY A 261 -3.46 -13.05 0.37
C GLY A 261 -3.42 -12.35 -0.99
N ASN A 262 -4.40 -12.63 -1.85
CA ASN A 262 -4.50 -12.10 -3.21
C ASN A 262 -5.17 -10.71 -3.30
N SER A 263 -5.41 -10.03 -2.17
CA SER A 263 -6.17 -8.75 -2.18
C SER A 263 -5.56 -7.66 -3.05
N ARG A 264 -4.23 -7.61 -3.22
CA ARG A 264 -3.56 -6.62 -4.09
C ARG A 264 -4.09 -6.63 -5.52
N TYR A 265 -4.47 -7.80 -6.04
CA TYR A 265 -4.98 -7.96 -7.40
C TYR A 265 -6.37 -7.34 -7.58
N MET A 266 -7.10 -7.04 -6.50
CA MET A 266 -8.33 -6.24 -6.53
C MET A 266 -8.09 -4.80 -6.09
N ALA A 267 -7.26 -4.59 -5.06
CA ALA A 267 -6.97 -3.28 -4.51
C ALA A 267 -6.32 -2.34 -5.52
N ILE A 268 -5.29 -2.80 -6.23
CA ILE A 268 -4.56 -2.02 -7.22
C ILE A 268 -5.46 -1.57 -8.37
N PRO A 269 -6.21 -2.44 -9.07
CA PRO A 269 -7.11 -1.98 -10.15
C PRO A 269 -8.30 -1.16 -9.66
N TRP A 270 -8.75 -1.33 -8.41
CA TRP A 270 -9.78 -0.45 -7.83
C TRP A 270 -9.23 0.96 -7.54
N LEU A 271 -8.04 1.05 -6.95
CA LEU A 271 -7.34 2.31 -6.73
C LEU A 271 -7.00 2.97 -8.07
N ASP A 272 -6.55 2.22 -9.06
CA ASP A 272 -6.31 2.70 -10.42
C ASP A 272 -7.54 3.39 -11.02
N ALA A 273 -8.71 2.76 -10.92
CA ALA A 273 -9.97 3.36 -11.39
C ALA A 273 -10.31 4.65 -10.64
N CYS A 274 -10.15 4.67 -9.32
CA CYS A 274 -10.43 5.84 -8.50
C CYS A 274 -9.44 6.99 -8.79
N LEU A 275 -8.16 6.70 -8.91
CA LEU A 275 -7.11 7.68 -9.21
C LEU A 275 -7.25 8.26 -10.61
N THR A 276 -7.57 7.41 -11.60
CA THR A 276 -7.88 7.84 -12.97
C THR A 276 -9.00 8.88 -12.98
N ALA A 277 -10.05 8.66 -12.20
CA ALA A 277 -11.19 9.56 -12.14
C ALA A 277 -10.90 10.84 -11.33
N ARG A 278 -10.25 10.71 -10.17
CA ARG A 278 -10.22 11.78 -9.16
C ARG A 278 -8.95 12.61 -9.13
N LEU A 279 -7.80 12.09 -9.55
CA LEU A 279 -6.57 12.88 -9.50
C LEU A 279 -6.66 14.06 -10.48
N PRO A 280 -6.24 15.27 -10.07
CA PRO A 280 -6.21 16.42 -10.95
C PRO A 280 -5.28 16.16 -12.14
N LYS A 281 -5.57 16.73 -13.32
CA LYS A 281 -4.69 16.58 -14.50
C LYS A 281 -3.36 17.31 -14.32
N LYS A 282 -3.35 18.43 -13.59
CA LYS A 282 -2.14 19.20 -13.26
C LYS A 282 -1.91 19.15 -11.75
N SER A 283 -0.65 19.01 -11.34
CA SER A 283 -0.29 19.05 -9.91
C SER A 283 -0.75 20.37 -9.27
N GLY A 284 -1.36 20.28 -8.09
CA GLY A 284 -1.84 21.42 -7.32
C GLY A 284 -3.29 21.84 -7.58
N ASP A 285 -3.92 21.39 -8.67
CA ASP A 285 -5.35 21.63 -8.92
C ASP A 285 -6.23 20.81 -7.93
N PRO A 286 -7.48 21.21 -7.68
CA PRO A 286 -8.42 20.43 -6.87
C PRO A 286 -8.70 19.05 -7.46
N MET A 287 -8.98 18.06 -6.61
CA MET A 287 -9.45 16.75 -7.07
C MET A 287 -10.77 16.85 -7.83
N ASN A 288 -10.96 15.99 -8.82
CA ASN A 288 -12.26 15.85 -9.46
C ASN A 288 -13.24 15.13 -8.52
N ALA A 289 -14.52 15.44 -8.68
CA ALA A 289 -15.59 14.63 -8.11
C ALA A 289 -15.53 13.20 -8.67
N MET A 290 -15.89 12.20 -7.86
CA MET A 290 -16.01 10.84 -8.35
C MET A 290 -17.25 10.72 -9.24
N PRO A 291 -17.14 10.23 -10.49
CA PRO A 291 -18.30 9.92 -11.30
C PRO A 291 -19.17 8.87 -10.62
N THR A 292 -20.47 9.14 -10.55
CA THR A 292 -21.47 8.18 -10.06
C THR A 292 -22.26 7.56 -11.21
N GLU A 293 -22.26 8.20 -12.39
CA GLU A 293 -22.73 7.62 -13.63
C GLU A 293 -21.85 6.44 -14.06
N GLY A 294 -22.48 5.36 -14.53
CA GLY A 294 -21.76 4.13 -14.89
C GLY A 294 -21.34 3.26 -13.71
N ALA A 295 -21.69 3.63 -12.47
CA ALA A 295 -21.47 2.80 -11.30
C ALA A 295 -22.22 1.46 -11.38
N TRP A 296 -21.70 0.47 -10.67
CA TRP A 296 -22.28 -0.85 -10.52
C TRP A 296 -22.62 -1.11 -9.06
N LEU A 297 -23.68 -1.88 -8.83
CA LEU A 297 -24.18 -2.23 -7.51
C LEU A 297 -24.28 -3.74 -7.35
N ALA A 298 -23.96 -4.23 -6.15
CA ALA A 298 -24.16 -5.62 -5.75
C ALA A 298 -24.86 -5.67 -4.38
N PRO A 299 -25.65 -6.71 -4.09
CA PRO A 299 -26.10 -6.97 -2.73
C PRO A 299 -24.91 -7.12 -1.77
N LEU A 300 -25.06 -6.69 -0.52
CA LEU A 300 -24.04 -6.92 0.52
C LEU A 300 -23.78 -8.43 0.67
N LEU A 301 -22.50 -8.83 0.67
CA LEU A 301 -22.03 -10.23 0.62
C LEU A 301 -22.48 -11.02 -0.62
N GLY A 302 -23.07 -10.36 -1.63
CA GLY A 302 -23.36 -10.98 -2.92
C GLY A 302 -22.10 -11.24 -3.75
N THR A 303 -22.25 -11.96 -4.85
CA THR A 303 -21.16 -12.28 -5.80
C THR A 303 -21.41 -11.76 -7.21
N LYS A 304 -22.56 -11.11 -7.43
CA LYS A 304 -22.95 -10.55 -8.73
C LYS A 304 -23.24 -9.07 -8.58
N ALA A 305 -22.58 -8.28 -9.41
CA ALA A 305 -22.86 -6.86 -9.59
C ALA A 305 -23.61 -6.65 -10.90
N VAL A 306 -24.46 -5.62 -10.93
CA VAL A 306 -25.13 -5.14 -12.15
C VAL A 306 -24.93 -3.63 -12.26
N ALA A 307 -25.13 -3.07 -13.46
CA ALA A 307 -25.16 -1.62 -13.62
C ALA A 307 -26.19 -1.00 -12.66
N ALA A 308 -25.87 0.13 -12.04
CA ALA A 308 -26.72 0.75 -11.01
C ALA A 308 -28.16 1.00 -11.49
N ALA A 309 -28.35 1.37 -12.75
CA ALA A 309 -29.66 1.58 -13.37
C ALA A 309 -30.52 0.30 -13.50
N LYS A 310 -29.90 -0.88 -13.38
CA LYS A 310 -30.56 -2.20 -13.43
C LYS A 310 -30.63 -2.86 -12.06
N TYR A 311 -30.21 -2.18 -11.00
CA TYR A 311 -30.24 -2.74 -9.66
C TYR A 311 -31.63 -2.58 -9.05
N GLU A 312 -32.28 -3.70 -8.75
CA GLU A 312 -33.66 -3.75 -8.25
C GLU A 312 -33.74 -3.63 -6.71
N GLY A 313 -32.62 -3.73 -6.00
CA GLY A 313 -32.55 -3.63 -4.55
C GLY A 313 -32.40 -2.19 -4.04
N ASP A 314 -32.37 -2.04 -2.71
CA ASP A 314 -32.09 -0.74 -2.09
C ASP A 314 -30.61 -0.33 -2.31
N ALA A 315 -30.39 0.68 -3.14
CA ALA A 315 -29.07 1.19 -3.46
C ALA A 315 -28.31 1.68 -2.21
N LYS A 316 -29.00 2.14 -1.15
CA LYS A 316 -28.39 2.58 0.13
C LYS A 316 -27.92 1.42 1.01
N LYS A 317 -28.14 0.18 0.59
CA LYS A 317 -27.63 -1.05 1.23
C LYS A 317 -26.71 -1.85 0.32
N ALA A 318 -26.51 -1.39 -0.92
CA ALA A 318 -25.74 -2.09 -1.94
C ALA A 318 -24.26 -1.71 -1.90
N VAL A 319 -23.39 -2.69 -2.18
CA VAL A 319 -21.98 -2.48 -2.46
C VAL A 319 -21.85 -1.59 -3.69
N TRP A 320 -21.15 -0.47 -3.56
CA TRP A 320 -20.86 0.43 -4.68
C TRP A 320 -19.52 0.09 -5.35
N LEU A 321 -19.52 0.06 -6.68
CA LEU A 321 -18.36 -0.19 -7.52
C LEU A 321 -18.28 0.89 -8.61
N PRO A 322 -17.09 1.45 -8.88
CA PRO A 322 -16.97 2.68 -9.67
C PRO A 322 -17.38 2.54 -11.14
N ASN A 323 -17.19 1.35 -11.73
CA ASN A 323 -17.52 1.09 -13.13
C ASN A 323 -17.59 -0.42 -13.42
N GLU A 324 -18.01 -0.77 -14.64
CA GLU A 324 -18.15 -2.15 -15.12
C GLU A 324 -16.86 -2.97 -15.04
N SER A 325 -15.72 -2.40 -15.44
CA SER A 325 -14.44 -3.10 -15.46
C SER A 325 -14.02 -3.52 -14.04
N THR A 326 -14.10 -2.58 -13.10
CA THR A 326 -13.86 -2.85 -11.69
C THR A 326 -14.88 -3.84 -11.13
N ALA A 327 -16.15 -3.76 -11.53
CA ALA A 327 -17.18 -4.69 -11.06
C ALA A 327 -16.93 -6.13 -11.54
N LYS A 328 -16.46 -6.32 -12.77
CA LYS A 328 -16.07 -7.65 -13.28
C LYS A 328 -14.89 -8.23 -12.49
N LYS A 329 -13.86 -7.42 -12.22
CA LYS A 329 -12.72 -7.84 -11.36
C LYS A 329 -13.19 -8.16 -9.94
N TRP A 330 -14.10 -7.37 -9.38
CA TRP A 330 -14.70 -7.62 -8.06
C TRP A 330 -15.47 -8.93 -8.01
N MET A 331 -16.31 -9.23 -9.01
CA MET A 331 -17.08 -10.49 -9.06
C MET A 331 -16.14 -11.71 -9.10
N GLN A 332 -15.02 -11.62 -9.82
CA GLN A 332 -14.00 -12.68 -9.81
C GLN A 332 -13.29 -12.76 -8.46
N PHE A 333 -12.93 -11.60 -7.88
CA PHE A 333 -12.24 -11.53 -6.60
C PHE A 333 -13.01 -12.22 -5.47
N VAL A 334 -14.27 -11.83 -5.26
CA VAL A 334 -15.10 -12.36 -4.16
C VAL A 334 -15.51 -13.82 -4.38
N LYS A 335 -15.34 -14.33 -5.60
CA LYS A 335 -15.58 -15.74 -5.93
C LYS A 335 -14.40 -16.62 -5.53
N ASP A 336 -13.20 -16.30 -6.00
CA ASP A 336 -12.03 -17.19 -5.86
C ASP A 336 -10.68 -16.48 -5.87
N THR A 337 -10.64 -15.14 -5.91
CA THR A 337 -9.44 -14.30 -6.02
C THR A 337 -8.62 -14.45 -7.33
N GLN A 338 -9.08 -15.25 -8.30
CA GLN A 338 -8.39 -15.49 -9.56
C GLN A 338 -8.68 -14.41 -10.60
N ILE A 339 -8.41 -13.14 -10.27
CA ILE A 339 -8.55 -12.02 -11.20
C ILE A 339 -7.65 -12.27 -12.43
N PRO A 340 -8.21 -12.34 -13.64
CA PRO A 340 -7.45 -12.62 -14.85
C PRO A 340 -6.61 -11.41 -15.23
N ASP A 341 -5.51 -11.70 -15.92
CA ASP A 341 -4.67 -10.71 -16.57
C ASP A 341 -4.34 -11.22 -17.98
N THR A 342 -4.43 -10.33 -18.96
CA THR A 342 -4.21 -10.59 -20.39
C THR A 342 -3.08 -9.75 -20.97
N THR A 343 -2.40 -8.94 -20.15
CA THR A 343 -1.29 -8.08 -20.58
C THR A 343 0.05 -8.69 -20.15
N PRO A 344 1.02 -8.86 -21.07
CA PRO A 344 2.34 -9.33 -20.69
C PRO A 344 3.10 -8.26 -19.90
N PRO A 345 3.99 -8.65 -18.97
CA PRO A 345 4.81 -7.70 -18.23
C PRO A 345 5.79 -6.95 -19.12
N PRO A 346 6.24 -5.75 -18.71
CA PRO A 346 7.37 -5.06 -19.35
C PRO A 346 8.63 -5.93 -19.38
N ALA A 347 9.38 -5.83 -20.48
CA ALA A 347 10.67 -6.51 -20.60
C ALA A 347 11.71 -5.91 -19.64
N PRO A 348 12.59 -6.73 -19.04
CA PRO A 348 13.74 -6.24 -18.28
C PRO A 348 14.62 -5.31 -19.11
N THR A 349 15.27 -4.38 -18.44
CA THR A 349 16.18 -3.40 -19.04
C THR A 349 17.54 -3.45 -18.38
N ASN A 350 18.55 -2.84 -19.03
CA ASN A 350 19.91 -2.75 -18.52
C ASN A 350 20.48 -4.12 -18.08
N VAL A 351 20.25 -5.16 -18.90
CA VAL A 351 20.86 -6.47 -18.67
C VAL A 351 22.37 -6.33 -18.87
N THR A 352 23.14 -6.53 -17.81
CA THR A 352 24.60 -6.50 -17.83
C THR A 352 25.17 -7.81 -17.35
N VAL A 353 26.34 -8.18 -17.88
CA VAL A 353 27.04 -9.42 -17.55
C VAL A 353 28.45 -9.03 -17.09
N ASN A 354 28.82 -9.41 -15.87
CA ASN A 354 30.16 -9.27 -15.33
C ASN A 354 30.71 -10.64 -14.91
N GLY A 355 31.59 -11.21 -15.72
CA GLY A 355 31.99 -12.61 -15.57
C GLY A 355 30.79 -13.53 -15.77
N SER A 356 30.41 -14.26 -14.71
CA SER A 356 29.23 -15.13 -14.67
C SER A 356 27.99 -14.49 -14.04
N GLU A 357 28.08 -13.26 -13.54
CA GLU A 357 26.97 -12.59 -12.86
C GLU A 357 26.19 -11.69 -13.84
N LEU A 358 24.88 -11.92 -13.90
CA LEU A 358 23.92 -11.11 -14.63
C LEU A 358 23.22 -10.18 -13.65
N THR A 359 23.03 -8.92 -14.02
CA THR A 359 22.14 -7.99 -13.30
C THR A 359 21.22 -7.26 -14.29
N TRP A 360 20.02 -6.88 -13.84
CA TRP A 360 19.04 -6.17 -14.65
C TRP A 360 18.13 -5.29 -13.80
N ASN A 361 17.37 -4.42 -14.47
CA ASN A 361 16.25 -3.68 -13.90
C ASN A 361 14.94 -4.22 -14.47
N ALA A 362 13.85 -4.13 -13.71
CA ALA A 362 12.52 -4.49 -14.19
C ALA A 362 11.44 -3.62 -13.56
N GLU A 363 10.38 -3.42 -14.34
CA GLU A 363 9.12 -2.82 -13.87
C GLU A 363 8.06 -3.91 -13.81
N ALA A 364 7.14 -3.79 -12.86
CA ALA A 364 6.07 -4.74 -12.71
C ALA A 364 4.94 -4.51 -13.71
N ASP A 365 4.29 -5.60 -14.11
CA ASP A 365 2.97 -5.52 -14.73
C ASP A 365 1.97 -4.88 -13.75
N LEU A 366 1.14 -3.96 -14.23
CA LEU A 366 0.19 -3.25 -13.38
C LEU A 366 -0.95 -4.15 -12.90
N GLU A 367 -1.38 -5.12 -13.71
CA GLU A 367 -2.53 -5.95 -13.39
C GLU A 367 -2.16 -7.08 -12.44
N SER A 368 -0.98 -7.69 -12.62
CA SER A 368 -0.60 -8.90 -11.88
C SER A 368 0.83 -8.94 -11.36
N GLY A 369 1.63 -7.88 -11.46
CA GLY A 369 2.96 -7.83 -10.86
C GLY A 369 4.01 -8.67 -11.58
N ILE A 370 5.11 -9.01 -10.90
CA ILE A 370 6.15 -9.93 -11.41
C ILE A 370 6.10 -11.20 -10.58
N GLY A 371 5.92 -12.34 -11.24
CA GLY A 371 6.02 -13.66 -10.62
C GLY A 371 7.48 -14.09 -10.47
N HIS A 372 8.23 -14.10 -11.58
CA HIS A 372 9.64 -14.47 -11.64
C HIS A 372 10.28 -13.97 -12.94
N PHE A 373 11.58 -14.19 -13.09
CA PHE A 373 12.32 -14.00 -14.33
C PHE A 373 12.79 -15.34 -14.87
N ILE A 374 12.79 -15.49 -16.20
CA ILE A 374 13.46 -16.59 -16.91
C ILE A 374 14.79 -16.06 -17.43
N ILE A 375 15.86 -16.82 -17.24
CA ILE A 375 17.20 -16.52 -17.74
C ILE A 375 17.49 -17.45 -18.91
N GLU A 376 17.79 -16.87 -20.07
CA GLU A 376 18.21 -17.60 -21.26
C GLU A 376 19.68 -17.29 -21.58
N ARG A 377 20.42 -18.33 -21.97
CA ARG A 377 21.75 -18.25 -22.58
C ARG A 377 21.72 -18.92 -23.94
N ASP A 378 22.14 -18.19 -24.98
CA ASP A 378 22.19 -18.65 -26.37
C ASP A 378 20.84 -19.25 -26.83
N GLY A 379 19.74 -18.65 -26.40
CA GLY A 379 18.36 -19.06 -26.73
C GLY A 379 17.83 -20.26 -25.93
N LYS A 380 18.55 -20.73 -24.90
CA LYS A 380 18.10 -21.81 -24.00
C LYS A 380 17.91 -21.30 -22.60
N GLU A 381 16.79 -21.67 -21.97
CA GLU A 381 16.55 -21.42 -20.56
C GLU A 381 17.60 -22.15 -19.70
N ILE A 382 18.24 -21.41 -18.79
CA ILE A 382 19.24 -21.92 -17.86
C ILE A 382 18.81 -21.79 -16.39
N GLY A 383 17.70 -21.11 -16.11
CA GLY A 383 17.13 -21.01 -14.78
C GLY A 383 16.11 -19.90 -14.63
N THR A 384 15.56 -19.78 -13.42
CA THR A 384 14.60 -18.75 -13.05
C THR A 384 15.04 -17.98 -11.81
N VAL A 385 14.55 -16.74 -11.66
CA VAL A 385 14.78 -15.91 -10.47
C VAL A 385 13.45 -15.39 -9.89
N PRO A 386 13.09 -15.75 -8.64
CA PRO A 386 13.76 -16.77 -7.83
C PRO A 386 13.61 -18.16 -8.44
N GLN A 387 14.52 -19.08 -8.09
CA GLN A 387 14.44 -20.49 -8.52
C GLN A 387 13.16 -21.16 -7.99
N GLU A 388 12.78 -20.84 -6.76
CA GLU A 388 11.53 -21.29 -6.12
C GLU A 388 10.86 -20.11 -5.40
N SER A 389 9.53 -20.05 -5.47
CA SER A 389 8.79 -19.07 -4.68
C SER A 389 8.63 -19.56 -3.25
N LYS A 390 9.05 -18.72 -2.30
CA LYS A 390 8.81 -18.94 -0.86
C LYS A 390 7.63 -18.12 -0.35
N ASN A 391 6.79 -17.57 -1.24
CA ASN A 391 5.67 -16.72 -0.85
C ASN A 391 4.57 -17.55 -0.17
N PRO A 392 4.27 -17.34 1.12
CA PRO A 392 3.25 -18.11 1.82
C PRO A 392 1.82 -17.60 1.56
N PHE A 393 1.65 -16.45 0.90
CA PHE A 393 0.37 -15.79 0.71
C PHE A 393 0.03 -15.61 -0.77
N GLY A 394 -1.17 -16.02 -1.18
CA GLY A 394 -1.65 -15.76 -2.53
C GLY A 394 -0.80 -16.39 -3.64
N ARG A 395 -0.71 -15.70 -4.78
CA ARG A 395 0.10 -16.13 -5.94
C ARG A 395 1.60 -15.97 -5.67
N PRO A 396 2.46 -16.85 -6.19
CA PRO A 396 3.90 -16.61 -6.26
C PRO A 396 4.23 -15.23 -6.85
N ILE A 397 4.95 -14.40 -6.10
CA ILE A 397 5.40 -13.07 -6.54
C ILE A 397 6.90 -12.93 -6.26
N PHE A 398 7.61 -12.26 -7.17
CA PHE A 398 9.07 -12.16 -7.20
C PHE A 398 9.63 -11.67 -5.86
N GLN A 399 9.05 -10.61 -5.31
CA GLN A 399 9.51 -10.00 -4.06
C GLN A 399 9.03 -10.71 -2.79
N GLY A 400 8.27 -11.81 -2.93
CA GLY A 400 7.50 -12.39 -1.85
C GLY A 400 6.43 -11.43 -1.32
N GLN A 401 5.64 -11.91 -0.37
CA GLN A 401 4.61 -11.11 0.29
C GLN A 401 4.66 -11.38 1.79
N GLN A 402 4.69 -10.30 2.57
CA GLN A 402 4.51 -10.36 4.01
C GLN A 402 3.02 -10.29 4.37
N TYR A 403 2.74 -10.53 5.65
CA TYR A 403 1.38 -10.57 6.20
C TYR A 403 0.51 -9.34 5.86
N SER A 404 1.13 -8.16 5.81
CA SER A 404 0.49 -6.87 5.47
C SER A 404 0.79 -6.39 4.05
N ASP A 405 0.89 -7.30 3.07
CA ASP A 405 0.99 -6.94 1.64
C ASP A 405 2.23 -6.13 1.23
N THR A 406 3.40 -6.40 1.81
CA THR A 406 4.67 -5.76 1.41
C THR A 406 5.75 -6.79 1.06
N PRO A 407 6.81 -6.41 0.33
CA PRO A 407 7.93 -7.30 -0.01
C PRO A 407 8.59 -7.91 1.23
N SER A 408 9.09 -9.14 1.11
CA SER A 408 9.92 -9.76 2.14
C SER A 408 11.21 -8.97 2.38
N ASN A 409 11.75 -9.05 3.60
CA ASN A 409 13.03 -8.46 3.98
C ASN A 409 14.02 -9.57 4.38
N PRO A 410 15.24 -9.67 3.82
CA PRO A 410 15.83 -8.78 2.81
C PRO A 410 15.11 -8.83 1.45
N LEU A 411 15.15 -7.72 0.72
CA LEU A 411 14.60 -7.66 -0.64
C LEU A 411 15.35 -8.63 -1.55
N VAL A 412 14.60 -9.39 -2.36
CA VAL A 412 15.17 -10.18 -3.45
C VAL A 412 15.92 -9.28 -4.44
N LYS A 413 17.01 -9.79 -5.00
CA LYS A 413 17.83 -9.06 -5.98
C LYS A 413 17.54 -9.54 -7.40
N MET A 414 17.60 -8.61 -8.34
CA MET A 414 17.58 -8.90 -9.78
C MET A 414 18.99 -9.27 -10.26
N THR A 415 19.49 -10.41 -9.76
CA THR A 415 20.79 -10.98 -10.12
C THR A 415 20.67 -12.48 -10.39
N PHE A 416 21.53 -13.01 -11.25
CA PHE A 416 21.66 -14.44 -11.53
C PHE A 416 23.12 -14.79 -11.80
N THR A 417 23.62 -15.88 -11.21
CA THR A 417 24.98 -16.36 -11.46
C THR A 417 24.93 -17.61 -12.34
N ASP A 418 25.45 -17.51 -13.57
CA ASP A 418 25.60 -18.66 -14.45
C ASP A 418 26.90 -19.43 -14.14
N THR A 419 26.78 -20.45 -13.29
CA THR A 419 27.89 -21.34 -12.91
C THR A 419 28.31 -22.32 -14.00
N THR A 420 27.58 -22.35 -15.12
CA THR A 420 27.80 -23.31 -16.22
C THR A 420 28.38 -22.64 -17.47
N ALA A 421 28.63 -21.33 -17.44
CA ALA A 421 29.20 -20.58 -18.56
C ALA A 421 30.63 -21.06 -18.84
N GLU A 422 30.94 -21.30 -20.11
CA GLU A 422 32.27 -21.75 -20.50
C GLU A 422 33.24 -20.56 -20.54
N ALA A 423 34.37 -20.69 -19.83
CA ALA A 423 35.39 -19.65 -19.79
C ALA A 423 35.92 -19.34 -21.20
N GLY A 424 35.96 -18.05 -21.55
CA GLY A 424 36.45 -17.58 -22.84
C GLY A 424 35.44 -17.66 -24.00
N LYS A 425 34.25 -18.23 -23.81
CA LYS A 425 33.17 -18.15 -24.79
C LYS A 425 32.34 -16.88 -24.59
N LYS A 426 31.93 -16.27 -25.70
CA LYS A 426 30.94 -15.19 -25.70
C LYS A 426 29.56 -15.82 -25.71
N HIS A 427 28.74 -15.45 -24.75
CA HIS A 427 27.36 -15.91 -24.60
C HIS A 427 26.39 -14.74 -24.79
N ALA A 428 25.26 -15.01 -25.45
CA ALA A 428 24.15 -14.07 -25.54
C ALA A 428 23.16 -14.38 -24.41
N TYR A 429 22.94 -13.41 -23.51
CA TYR A 429 21.98 -13.55 -22.42
C TYR A 429 20.71 -12.77 -22.67
N ARG A 430 19.59 -13.33 -22.22
CA ARG A 430 18.30 -12.66 -22.18
C ARG A 430 17.63 -12.91 -20.84
N VAL A 431 17.00 -11.88 -20.30
CA VAL A 431 16.15 -11.97 -19.12
C VAL A 431 14.72 -11.69 -19.55
N ILE A 432 13.79 -12.56 -19.19
CA ILE A 432 12.37 -12.46 -19.55
C ILE A 432 11.56 -12.32 -18.26
N SER A 433 10.78 -11.24 -18.13
CA SER A 433 9.83 -11.10 -17.01
C SER A 433 8.64 -12.02 -17.22
N VAL A 434 8.18 -12.66 -16.15
CA VAL A 434 6.93 -13.45 -16.13
C VAL A 434 6.03 -12.86 -15.05
N ASN A 435 4.80 -12.48 -15.40
CA ASN A 435 3.85 -11.96 -14.43
C ASN A 435 3.20 -13.09 -13.61
N THR A 436 2.38 -12.77 -12.61
CA THR A 436 1.87 -13.80 -11.67
C THR A 436 0.78 -14.70 -12.27
N VAL A 437 0.33 -14.43 -13.51
CA VAL A 437 -0.54 -15.31 -14.29
C VAL A 437 0.20 -16.10 -15.38
N GLY A 438 1.52 -15.93 -15.49
CA GLY A 438 2.38 -16.72 -16.40
C GLY A 438 2.61 -16.12 -17.79
N LEU A 439 2.20 -14.88 -18.06
CA LEU A 439 2.51 -14.21 -19.31
C LEU A 439 3.96 -13.72 -19.32
N LYS A 440 4.64 -13.93 -20.45
CA LYS A 440 6.05 -13.59 -20.66
C LYS A 440 6.19 -12.22 -21.32
N SER A 441 7.18 -11.44 -20.92
CA SER A 441 7.58 -10.23 -21.64
C SER A 441 8.09 -10.57 -23.04
N LYS A 442 7.95 -9.63 -23.97
CA LYS A 442 8.35 -9.82 -25.36
C LYS A 442 9.85 -9.84 -25.59
#